data_AF-U5HFH6-F1
#
_entry.id   AF-U5HFH6-F1
#
_cell.length_a   1.000
_cell.length_b   1.000
_cell.length_c   1.000
_cell.angle_alpha   90.00
_cell.angle_beta   90.00
_cell.angle_gamma   90.00
#
_symmetry.space_group_name_H-M   'P 1'
#
loop_
_entity.id
_entity.type
_entity.pdbx_description
1 polymer ?
#
loop_
_entity_poly.entity_id
_entity_poly.type
_entity_poly.pdbx_seq_one_letter_code
_entity_poly.pdbx_strand_id
1 'polypeptide(L)'
;MTYLRWQRIIFFNITSALCTATAALAIWGLVTGYQQKHDVHEKLNGATLHIKDAFAAGGSVSAASGLASLLCTFVLAMALFRRNKPETLSSVRLKEVLFGFSCLCWIGTLIPATYIWQTKSGVITKTGVPAAVLAQIVALGKIDLRYKSSKPLKAQVIVGWIAFGATLITTALVLAEARYVLKHGRDGPLIGHVHETETTATATDRHDSFEKRETHELA
;
A
#
# COMPACT_ATOMS: atom_id res chain seq x y z
N MET A 1 4.52 -26.89 0.31
CA MET A 1 3.33 -26.27 -0.34
C MET A 1 3.38 -24.76 -0.10
N THR A 2 2.94 -23.79 -0.92
CA THR A 2 2.36 -23.70 -2.28
C THR A 2 0.90 -23.20 -2.35
N TYR A 3 0.02 -23.60 -1.43
CA TYR A 3 -1.45 -23.44 -1.53
C TYR A 3 -1.96 -22.00 -1.74
N LEU A 4 -1.34 -20.99 -1.10
CA LEU A 4 -1.75 -19.58 -1.26
C LEU A 4 -0.98 -18.78 -2.33
N ARG A 5 -0.03 -19.40 -3.06
CA ARG A 5 0.88 -18.65 -3.95
C ARG A 5 0.15 -17.98 -5.12
N TRP A 6 -0.71 -18.72 -5.83
CA TRP A 6 -1.44 -18.19 -6.99
C TRP A 6 -2.44 -17.10 -6.59
N GLN A 7 -3.20 -17.33 -5.51
CA GLN A 7 -4.12 -16.34 -4.95
C GLN A 7 -3.38 -15.04 -4.60
N ARG A 8 -2.25 -15.12 -3.89
CA ARG A 8 -1.42 -13.95 -3.56
C ARG A 8 -0.96 -13.20 -4.81
N ILE A 9 -0.41 -13.89 -5.82
CA ILE A 9 0.06 -13.24 -7.06
C ILE A 9 -1.08 -12.49 -7.75
N ILE A 10 -2.27 -13.11 -7.84
CA ILE A 10 -3.46 -12.48 -8.44
C ILE A 10 -3.90 -11.25 -7.62
N PHE A 11 -4.03 -11.36 -6.29
CA PHE A 11 -4.42 -10.23 -5.44
C PHE A 11 -3.39 -9.08 -5.43
N PHE A 12 -2.08 -9.36 -5.46
CA PHE A 12 -1.05 -8.31 -5.57
C PHE A 12 -1.15 -7.55 -6.90
N ASN A 13 -1.37 -8.26 -8.02
CA ASN A 13 -1.54 -7.62 -9.33
C ASN A 13 -2.82 -6.79 -9.38
N ILE A 14 -3.95 -7.32 -8.91
CA ILE A 14 -5.23 -6.58 -8.84
C ILE A 14 -5.09 -5.33 -7.96
N THR A 15 -4.45 -5.45 -6.80
CA THR A 15 -4.25 -4.33 -5.88
C THR A 15 -3.30 -3.28 -6.46
N SER A 16 -2.17 -3.68 -7.07
CA SER A 16 -1.27 -2.73 -7.74
C SER A 16 -1.95 -2.03 -8.93
N ALA A 17 -2.76 -2.74 -9.71
CA ALA A 17 -3.55 -2.15 -10.79
C ALA A 17 -4.59 -1.15 -10.27
N LEU A 18 -5.33 -1.48 -9.20
CA LEU A 18 -6.29 -0.58 -8.54
C LEU A 18 -5.62 0.66 -7.95
N CYS A 19 -4.47 0.51 -7.29
CA CYS A 19 -3.68 1.63 -6.79
C CYS A 19 -3.19 2.53 -7.93
N THR A 20 -2.67 1.94 -9.00
CA THR A 20 -2.20 2.69 -10.20
C THR A 20 -3.35 3.41 -10.91
N ALA A 21 -4.52 2.77 -11.03
CA ALA A 21 -5.73 3.40 -11.56
C ALA A 21 -6.22 4.56 -10.66
N THR A 22 -6.13 4.42 -9.34
CA THR A 22 -6.46 5.51 -8.40
C THR A 22 -5.51 6.70 -8.60
N ALA A 23 -4.20 6.45 -8.70
CA ALA A 23 -3.22 7.50 -8.97
C ALA A 23 -3.50 8.19 -10.31
N ALA A 24 -3.78 7.44 -11.38
CA ALA A 24 -4.12 8.00 -12.69
C ALA A 24 -5.41 8.86 -12.66
N LEU A 25 -6.46 8.41 -11.97
CA LEU A 25 -7.70 9.18 -11.78
C LEU A 25 -7.47 10.46 -10.97
N ALA A 26 -6.62 10.41 -9.95
CA ALA A 26 -6.28 11.57 -9.15
C ALA A 26 -5.43 12.58 -9.95
N ILE A 27 -4.43 12.13 -10.71
CA ILE A 27 -3.68 12.96 -11.66
C ILE A 27 -4.61 13.60 -12.69
N TRP A 28 -5.58 12.86 -13.23
CA TRP A 28 -6.59 13.42 -14.15
C TRP A 28 -7.46 14.50 -13.48
N GLY A 29 -7.79 14.33 -12.19
CA GLY A 29 -8.42 15.36 -11.36
C GLY A 29 -7.56 16.62 -11.19
N LEU A 30 -6.24 16.47 -11.05
CA LEU A 30 -5.32 17.61 -11.02
C LEU A 30 -5.23 18.33 -12.37
N VAL A 31 -5.08 17.58 -13.48
CA VAL A 31 -5.00 18.15 -14.84
C VAL A 31 -6.26 18.91 -15.21
N THR A 32 -7.44 18.33 -14.94
CA THR A 32 -8.73 19.01 -15.17
C THR A 32 -8.90 20.24 -14.29
N GLY A 33 -8.45 20.22 -13.03
CA GLY A 33 -8.40 21.41 -12.17
C GLY A 33 -7.48 22.52 -12.70
N TYR A 34 -6.34 22.17 -13.30
CA TYR A 34 -5.44 23.13 -13.95
C TYR A 34 -6.08 23.76 -15.20
N GLN A 35 -6.72 22.94 -16.04
CA GLN A 35 -7.46 23.41 -17.23
C GLN A 35 -8.59 24.36 -16.81
N GLN A 36 -9.41 24.00 -15.81
CA GLN A 36 -10.46 24.87 -15.28
C GLN A 36 -9.93 26.21 -14.76
N LYS A 37 -8.74 26.22 -14.13
CA LYS A 37 -8.09 27.46 -13.67
C LYS A 37 -7.66 28.34 -14.86
N HIS A 38 -7.16 27.75 -15.94
CA HIS A 38 -6.81 28.47 -17.17
C HIS A 38 -8.07 29.05 -17.85
N ASP A 39 -9.08 28.21 -18.09
CA ASP A 39 -10.37 28.57 -18.67
C ASP A 39 -11.06 29.72 -17.93
N VAL A 40 -11.05 29.72 -16.60
CA VAL A 40 -11.64 30.80 -15.78
C VAL A 40 -10.83 32.10 -15.91
N HIS A 41 -9.50 32.03 -15.96
CA HIS A 41 -8.66 33.20 -16.14
C HIS A 41 -8.89 33.84 -17.51
N GLU A 42 -9.02 33.03 -18.56
CA GLU A 42 -9.24 33.46 -19.93
C GLU A 42 -10.67 34.03 -20.10
N LYS A 43 -11.70 33.27 -19.71
CA LYS A 43 -13.12 33.63 -19.95
C LYS A 43 -13.65 34.74 -19.04
N LEU A 44 -13.08 34.95 -17.85
CA LEU A 44 -13.53 36.00 -16.90
C LEU A 44 -12.54 37.18 -16.77
N ASN A 45 -11.67 37.40 -17.77
CA ASN A 45 -10.73 38.53 -17.84
C ASN A 45 -9.89 38.67 -16.55
N GLY A 46 -9.04 37.68 -16.25
CA GLY A 46 -8.12 37.72 -15.11
C GLY A 46 -8.71 37.33 -13.75
N ALA A 47 -9.87 36.66 -13.73
CA ALA A 47 -10.38 36.05 -12.50
C ALA A 47 -9.53 34.82 -12.12
N THR A 48 -9.22 34.66 -10.84
CA THR A 48 -8.45 33.51 -10.35
C THR A 48 -9.35 32.51 -9.63
N LEU A 49 -9.25 31.24 -10.03
CA LEU A 49 -9.96 30.12 -9.39
C LEU A 49 -9.06 29.48 -8.32
N HIS A 50 -9.49 29.51 -7.07
CA HIS A 50 -8.82 28.86 -5.95
C HIS A 50 -9.38 27.45 -5.71
N ILE A 51 -8.55 26.44 -5.99
CA ILE A 51 -8.89 25.00 -5.83
C ILE A 51 -7.90 24.27 -4.90
N LYS A 52 -7.16 24.99 -4.05
CA LYS A 52 -6.00 24.47 -3.28
C LYS A 52 -6.33 23.18 -2.52
N ASP A 53 -7.50 23.12 -1.88
CA ASP A 53 -7.98 21.95 -1.13
C ASP A 53 -8.10 20.70 -2.01
N ALA A 54 -8.62 20.83 -3.24
CA ALA A 54 -8.76 19.71 -4.17
C ALA A 54 -7.40 19.23 -4.71
N PHE A 55 -6.47 20.15 -4.96
CA PHE A 55 -5.10 19.83 -5.35
C PHE A 55 -4.34 19.08 -4.24
N ALA A 56 -4.46 19.53 -2.99
CA ALA A 56 -3.88 18.86 -1.83
C ALA A 56 -4.49 17.45 -1.63
N ALA A 57 -5.81 17.31 -1.77
CA ALA A 57 -6.50 16.03 -1.69
C ALA A 57 -6.06 15.07 -2.81
N GLY A 58 -6.12 15.47 -4.08
CA GLY A 58 -5.73 14.61 -5.21
C GLY A 58 -4.24 14.27 -5.21
N GLY A 59 -3.37 15.22 -4.86
CA GLY A 59 -1.92 14.99 -4.76
C GLY A 59 -1.55 14.01 -3.65
N SER A 60 -2.16 14.14 -2.47
CA SER A 60 -1.93 13.22 -1.35
C SER A 60 -2.49 11.82 -1.62
N VAL A 61 -3.68 11.69 -2.21
CA VAL A 61 -4.22 10.39 -2.67
C VAL A 61 -3.35 9.77 -3.77
N SER A 62 -2.80 10.55 -4.70
CA SER A 62 -1.84 10.08 -5.72
C SER A 62 -0.56 9.53 -5.07
N ALA A 63 -0.01 10.24 -4.08
CA ALA A 63 1.19 9.81 -3.36
C ALA A 63 0.95 8.54 -2.53
N ALA A 64 -0.17 8.46 -1.80
CA ALA A 64 -0.53 7.29 -0.98
C ALA A 64 -0.77 6.04 -1.85
N SER A 65 -1.51 6.18 -2.95
CA SER A 65 -1.77 5.09 -3.89
C SER A 65 -0.52 4.66 -4.67
N GLY A 66 0.35 5.61 -5.05
CA GLY A 66 1.67 5.32 -5.62
C GLY A 66 2.56 4.52 -4.68
N LEU A 67 2.66 4.92 -3.41
CA LEU A 67 3.41 4.20 -2.38
C LEU A 67 2.85 2.79 -2.14
N ALA A 68 1.52 2.63 -2.09
CA ALA A 68 0.89 1.32 -1.96
C ALA A 68 1.16 0.41 -3.18
N SER A 69 1.13 0.95 -4.40
CA SER A 69 1.45 0.21 -5.62
C SER A 69 2.92 -0.24 -5.64
N LEU A 70 3.85 0.64 -5.26
CA LEU A 70 5.28 0.32 -5.15
C LEU A 70 5.54 -0.77 -4.10
N LEU A 71 4.91 -0.70 -2.93
CA LEU A 71 5.03 -1.73 -1.89
C LEU A 71 4.48 -3.09 -2.36
N CYS A 72 3.31 -3.12 -2.99
CA CYS A 72 2.73 -4.35 -3.54
C CYS A 72 3.64 -4.95 -4.62
N THR A 73 4.15 -4.11 -5.53
CA THR A 73 5.05 -4.53 -6.63
C THR A 73 6.39 -5.04 -6.10
N PHE A 74 6.97 -4.37 -5.10
CA PHE A 74 8.22 -4.79 -4.45
C PHE A 74 8.08 -6.13 -3.73
N VAL A 75 6.98 -6.33 -2.99
CA VAL A 75 6.72 -7.60 -2.29
C VAL A 75 6.40 -8.73 -3.26
N LEU A 76 5.70 -8.46 -4.36
CA LEU A 76 5.50 -9.40 -5.46
C LEU A 76 6.83 -9.79 -6.13
N ALA A 77 7.68 -8.81 -6.45
CA ALA A 77 9.01 -9.04 -7.01
C ALA A 77 9.89 -9.88 -6.06
N MET A 78 9.90 -9.59 -4.76
CA MET A 78 10.60 -10.42 -3.77
C MET A 78 10.05 -11.85 -3.70
N ALA A 79 8.73 -12.04 -3.78
CA ALA A 79 8.11 -13.36 -3.79
C ALA A 79 8.47 -14.19 -5.04
N LEU A 80 8.67 -13.54 -6.19
CA LEU A 80 9.08 -14.18 -7.44
C LEU A 80 10.60 -14.47 -7.47
N PHE A 81 11.44 -13.46 -7.18
CA PHE A 81 12.90 -13.55 -7.35
C PHE A 81 13.65 -14.15 -6.14
N ARG A 82 13.16 -14.00 -4.91
CA ARG A 82 13.83 -14.52 -3.69
C ARG A 82 13.20 -15.81 -3.15
N ARG A 83 12.63 -16.63 -4.04
CA ARG A 83 11.90 -17.89 -3.77
C ARG A 83 12.57 -18.82 -2.74
N ASN A 84 13.90 -18.88 -2.68
CA ASN A 84 14.64 -19.83 -1.84
C ASN A 84 15.28 -19.26 -0.57
N LYS A 85 15.12 -17.97 -0.23
CA LYS A 85 15.72 -17.41 1.00
C LYS A 85 14.78 -17.56 2.21
N PRO A 86 15.24 -18.04 3.39
CA PRO A 86 14.43 -18.05 4.60
C PRO A 86 14.08 -16.62 5.01
N GLU A 87 12.83 -16.38 5.42
CA GLU A 87 12.42 -15.08 5.92
C GLU A 87 12.80 -14.94 7.39
N THR A 88 13.50 -13.87 7.75
CA THR A 88 13.87 -13.58 9.13
C THR A 88 12.73 -12.88 9.87
N LEU A 89 12.68 -13.03 11.20
CA LEU A 89 11.76 -12.29 12.09
C LEU A 89 11.77 -10.76 11.83
N SER A 90 12.93 -10.20 11.53
CA SER A 90 13.10 -8.79 11.15
C SER A 90 12.40 -8.46 9.81
N SER A 91 12.58 -9.29 8.78
CA SER A 91 11.92 -9.15 7.48
C SER A 91 10.39 -9.22 7.59
N VAL A 92 9.87 -10.08 8.48
CA VAL A 92 8.43 -10.13 8.80
C VAL A 92 7.96 -8.81 9.40
N ARG A 93 8.53 -8.38 10.53
CA ARG A 93 8.12 -7.15 11.22
C ARG A 93 8.23 -5.91 10.33
N LEU A 94 9.25 -5.83 9.49
CA LEU A 94 9.41 -4.75 8.52
C LEU A 94 8.24 -4.68 7.53
N LYS A 95 7.74 -5.82 7.05
CA LYS A 95 6.56 -5.85 6.18
C LYS A 95 5.29 -5.46 6.94
N GLU A 96 5.11 -5.94 8.18
CA GLU A 96 3.94 -5.55 9.00
C GLU A 96 3.89 -4.03 9.18
N VAL A 97 5.03 -3.40 9.52
CA VAL A 97 5.17 -1.95 9.67
C VAL A 97 4.94 -1.20 8.35
N LEU A 98 5.51 -1.66 7.23
CA LEU A 98 5.35 -1.00 5.92
C LEU A 98 3.91 -1.04 5.40
N PHE A 99 3.22 -2.19 5.49
CA PHE A 99 1.82 -2.27 5.10
C PHE A 99 0.90 -1.54 6.09
N GLY A 100 1.18 -1.61 7.39
CA GLY A 100 0.45 -0.83 8.41
C GLY A 100 0.55 0.68 8.16
N PHE A 101 1.76 1.17 7.89
CA PHE A 101 1.99 2.57 7.50
C PHE A 101 1.26 2.94 6.20
N SER A 102 1.31 2.09 5.17
CA SER A 102 0.57 2.33 3.92
C SER A 102 -0.94 2.43 4.13
N CYS A 103 -1.52 1.56 4.98
CA CYS A 103 -2.93 1.63 5.36
C CYS A 103 -3.28 2.91 6.14
N LEU A 104 -2.42 3.37 7.04
CA LEU A 104 -2.58 4.65 7.74
C LEU A 104 -2.52 5.84 6.77
N CYS A 105 -1.60 5.84 5.80
CA CYS A 105 -1.55 6.85 4.74
C CYS A 105 -2.81 6.85 3.87
N TRP A 106 -3.35 5.68 3.52
CA TRP A 106 -4.62 5.58 2.81
C TRP A 106 -5.78 6.20 3.60
N ILE A 107 -5.96 5.83 4.87
CA ILE A 107 -7.01 6.41 5.73
C ILE A 107 -6.83 7.93 5.88
N GLY A 108 -5.60 8.37 6.15
CA GLY A 108 -5.23 9.78 6.34
C GLY A 108 -5.39 10.65 5.10
N THR A 109 -5.52 10.07 3.89
CA THR A 109 -5.76 10.80 2.64
C THR A 109 -7.20 10.64 2.14
N LEU A 110 -7.79 9.45 2.24
CA LEU A 110 -9.17 9.17 1.83
C LEU A 110 -10.22 9.91 2.64
N ILE A 111 -10.06 10.01 3.97
CA ILE A 111 -11.03 10.70 4.82
C ILE A 111 -11.08 12.21 4.48
N PRO A 112 -9.94 12.95 4.46
CA PRO A 112 -9.94 14.35 4.02
C PRO A 112 -10.41 14.53 2.57
N ALA A 113 -9.99 13.67 1.64
CA ALA A 113 -10.43 13.76 0.24
C ALA A 113 -11.94 13.58 0.09
N THR A 114 -12.54 12.64 0.83
CA THR A 114 -14.00 12.42 0.85
C THR A 114 -14.74 13.62 1.45
N TYR A 115 -14.22 14.18 2.56
CA TYR A 115 -14.78 15.36 3.21
C TYR A 115 -14.73 16.60 2.28
N ILE A 116 -13.57 16.88 1.68
CA ILE A 116 -13.36 17.99 0.74
C ILE A 116 -14.30 17.84 -0.46
N TRP A 117 -14.40 16.64 -1.05
CA TRP A 117 -15.29 16.38 -2.19
C TRP A 117 -16.78 16.64 -1.87
N GLN A 118 -17.26 16.28 -0.67
CA GLN A 118 -18.66 16.49 -0.29
C GLN A 118 -18.98 17.93 0.14
N THR A 119 -18.06 18.59 0.85
CA THR A 119 -18.36 19.83 1.59
C THR A 119 -17.78 21.10 0.97
N LYS A 120 -16.74 21.00 0.14
CA LYS A 120 -16.02 22.16 -0.42
C LYS A 120 -16.41 22.46 -1.87
N SER A 121 -16.12 23.67 -2.28
CA SER A 121 -16.29 24.20 -3.64
C SER A 121 -15.11 25.09 -3.99
N GLY A 122 -14.86 25.28 -5.29
CA GLY A 122 -13.89 26.26 -5.77
C GLY A 122 -14.37 27.67 -5.47
N VAL A 123 -13.45 28.59 -5.19
CA VAL A 123 -13.75 30.01 -4.99
C VAL A 123 -13.13 30.81 -6.13
N ILE A 124 -13.93 31.58 -6.87
CA ILE A 124 -13.43 32.54 -7.86
C ILE A 124 -13.25 33.90 -7.18
N THR A 125 -12.09 34.52 -7.35
CA THR A 125 -11.82 35.89 -6.95
C THR A 125 -11.36 36.71 -8.15
N LYS A 126 -11.68 38.01 -8.16
CA LYS A 126 -11.17 38.96 -9.15
C LYS A 126 -10.96 40.31 -8.47
N THR A 127 -9.82 40.93 -8.70
CA THR A 127 -9.52 42.27 -8.16
C THR A 127 -10.51 43.29 -8.73
N GLY A 128 -11.04 44.16 -7.87
CA GLY A 128 -11.99 45.21 -8.25
C GLY A 128 -13.44 44.77 -8.52
N VAL A 129 -13.80 43.49 -8.36
CA VAL A 129 -15.18 43.00 -8.58
C VAL A 129 -15.77 42.39 -7.29
N PRO A 130 -16.93 42.84 -6.79
CA PRO A 130 -17.55 42.28 -5.60
C PRO A 130 -17.96 40.81 -5.76
N ALA A 131 -17.75 40.00 -4.73
CA ALA A 131 -18.04 38.56 -4.75
C ALA A 131 -19.50 38.21 -5.12
N ALA A 132 -20.47 39.05 -4.76
CA ALA A 132 -21.87 38.90 -5.14
C ALA A 132 -22.09 38.96 -6.67
N VAL A 133 -21.36 39.82 -7.37
CA VAL A 133 -21.41 39.95 -8.84
C VAL A 133 -20.78 38.74 -9.50
N LEU A 134 -19.64 38.24 -8.98
CA LEU A 134 -19.07 36.97 -9.43
C LEU A 134 -20.05 35.79 -9.23
N ALA A 135 -20.75 35.72 -8.09
CA ALA A 135 -21.73 34.67 -7.84
C ALA A 135 -22.90 34.71 -8.84
N GLN A 136 -23.39 35.89 -9.20
CA GLN A 136 -24.41 36.05 -10.25
C GLN A 136 -23.88 35.64 -11.63
N ILE A 137 -22.66 36.03 -12.01
CA ILE A 137 -22.04 35.64 -13.29
C ILE A 137 -21.84 34.13 -13.37
N VAL A 138 -21.42 33.48 -12.27
CA VAL A 138 -21.28 32.01 -12.18
C VAL A 138 -22.63 31.31 -12.34
N ALA A 139 -23.68 31.83 -11.70
CA ALA A 139 -25.04 31.29 -11.83
C ALA A 139 -25.60 31.43 -13.25
N LEU A 140 -25.42 32.61 -13.88
CA LEU A 140 -25.82 32.87 -15.26
C LEU A 140 -25.03 32.01 -16.27
N GLY A 141 -23.73 31.84 -16.04
CA GLY A 141 -22.84 31.01 -16.87
C GLY A 141 -23.00 29.50 -16.68
N LYS A 142 -23.88 29.04 -15.76
CA LYS A 142 -24.09 27.62 -15.41
C LYS A 142 -22.81 26.89 -15.01
N ILE A 143 -21.85 27.60 -14.38
CA ILE A 143 -20.57 27.01 -13.95
C ILE A 143 -20.75 26.42 -12.54
N ASP A 144 -20.78 25.10 -12.41
CA ASP A 144 -20.88 24.44 -11.10
C ASP A 144 -19.51 24.32 -10.43
N LEU A 145 -19.27 25.16 -9.42
CA LEU A 145 -18.02 25.20 -8.66
C LEU A 145 -17.93 24.13 -7.55
N ARG A 146 -18.99 23.32 -7.34
CA ARG A 146 -19.03 22.32 -6.28
C ARG A 146 -18.17 21.12 -6.65
N TYR A 147 -17.25 20.73 -5.78
CA TYR A 147 -16.39 19.56 -6.02
C TYR A 147 -17.18 18.26 -6.19
N LYS A 148 -18.36 18.18 -5.56
CA LYS A 148 -19.34 17.10 -5.73
C LYS A 148 -19.76 16.85 -7.19
N SER A 149 -19.78 17.89 -8.03
CA SER A 149 -20.13 17.83 -9.46
C SER A 149 -18.99 17.32 -10.34
N SER A 150 -17.75 17.42 -9.87
CA SER A 150 -16.57 17.04 -10.63
C SER A 150 -16.44 15.51 -10.74
N LYS A 151 -16.61 14.99 -11.96
CA LYS A 151 -16.46 13.57 -12.32
C LYS A 151 -15.14 12.95 -11.84
N PRO A 152 -13.94 13.53 -12.08
CA PRO A 152 -12.68 12.93 -11.62
C PRO A 152 -12.55 12.92 -10.10
N LEU A 153 -13.01 13.96 -9.38
CA LEU A 153 -13.00 13.96 -7.91
C LEU A 153 -13.93 12.89 -7.32
N LYS A 154 -15.08 12.63 -7.95
CA LYS A 154 -15.95 11.50 -7.57
C LYS A 154 -15.29 10.15 -7.87
N ALA A 155 -14.66 10.02 -9.04
CA ALA A 155 -14.03 8.77 -9.47
C ALA A 155 -12.83 8.38 -8.57
N GLN A 156 -11.92 9.31 -8.27
CA GLN A 156 -10.76 9.04 -7.41
C GLN A 156 -11.18 8.60 -5.99
N VAL A 157 -12.28 9.16 -5.44
CA VAL A 157 -12.75 8.80 -4.09
C VAL A 157 -13.35 7.39 -4.09
N ILE A 158 -14.24 7.08 -5.04
CA ILE A 158 -14.88 5.75 -5.13
C ILE A 158 -13.83 4.66 -5.40
N VAL A 159 -12.97 4.86 -6.41
CA VAL A 159 -11.94 3.87 -6.77
C VAL A 159 -10.87 3.79 -5.68
N GLY A 160 -10.55 4.90 -5.00
CA GLY A 160 -9.62 4.91 -3.87
C GLY A 160 -10.13 4.10 -2.66
N TRP A 161 -11.42 4.17 -2.32
CA TRP A 161 -11.99 3.31 -1.27
C TRP A 161 -11.96 1.82 -1.66
N ILE A 162 -12.19 1.49 -2.93
CA ILE A 162 -12.07 0.11 -3.45
C ILE A 162 -10.61 -0.37 -3.40
N ALA A 163 -9.66 0.46 -3.83
CA ALA A 163 -8.23 0.18 -3.79
C ALA A 163 -7.70 0.01 -2.35
N PHE A 164 -8.22 0.80 -1.40
CA PHE A 164 -7.93 0.62 0.02
C PHE A 164 -8.47 -0.72 0.55
N GLY A 165 -9.69 -1.12 0.18
CA GLY A 165 -10.23 -2.45 0.51
C GLY A 165 -9.37 -3.59 -0.03
N ALA A 166 -8.92 -3.49 -1.28
CA ALA A 166 -7.97 -4.45 -1.88
C ALA A 166 -6.61 -4.45 -1.17
N THR A 167 -6.13 -3.28 -0.73
CA THR A 167 -4.88 -3.13 0.04
C THR A 167 -5.00 -3.77 1.42
N LEU A 168 -6.15 -3.67 2.10
CA LEU A 168 -6.42 -4.35 3.37
C LEU A 168 -6.42 -5.88 3.22
N ILE A 169 -7.10 -6.42 2.20
CA ILE A 169 -7.12 -7.86 1.92
C ILE A 169 -5.69 -8.37 1.64
N THR A 170 -4.95 -7.63 0.80
CA THR A 170 -3.56 -7.94 0.47
C THR A 170 -2.65 -7.89 1.70
N THR A 171 -2.85 -6.91 2.58
CA THR A 171 -2.15 -6.80 3.87
C THR A 171 -2.47 -8.00 4.77
N ALA A 172 -3.73 -8.38 4.91
CA ALA A 172 -4.14 -9.54 5.71
C ALA A 172 -3.50 -10.84 5.19
N LEU A 173 -3.40 -11.03 3.87
CA LEU A 173 -2.70 -12.17 3.27
C LEU A 173 -1.19 -12.17 3.58
N VAL A 174 -0.53 -11.01 3.55
CA VAL A 174 0.89 -10.88 3.96
C VAL A 174 1.08 -11.23 5.43
N LEU A 175 0.21 -10.70 6.31
CA LEU A 175 0.27 -10.95 7.75
C LEU A 175 -0.01 -12.41 8.11
N ALA A 176 -0.99 -13.05 7.45
CA ALA A 176 -1.32 -14.45 7.66
C ALA A 176 -0.16 -15.37 7.28
N GLU A 177 0.46 -15.16 6.12
CA GLU A 177 1.65 -15.91 5.67
C GLU A 177 2.84 -15.69 6.59
N ALA A 178 3.10 -14.45 6.98
CA ALA A 178 4.20 -14.11 7.87
C ALA A 178 4.05 -14.81 9.24
N ARG A 179 2.85 -14.78 9.83
CA ARG A 179 2.54 -15.49 11.08
C ARG A 179 2.57 -17.01 10.91
N TYR A 180 2.15 -17.53 9.75
CA TYR A 180 2.22 -18.97 9.45
C TYR A 180 3.67 -19.45 9.39
N VAL A 181 4.53 -18.75 8.67
CA VAL A 181 5.98 -19.05 8.56
C VAL A 181 6.68 -18.92 9.92
N LEU A 182 6.31 -17.94 10.74
CA LEU A 182 6.82 -17.82 12.10
C LEU A 182 6.38 -18.96 13.04
N LYS A 183 5.18 -19.53 12.85
CA LYS A 183 4.62 -20.58 13.72
C LYS A 183 5.03 -22.00 13.30
N HIS A 184 5.14 -22.27 12.01
CA HIS A 184 5.33 -23.64 11.49
C HIS A 184 6.65 -23.86 10.76
N GLY A 185 7.50 -22.83 10.68
CA GLY A 185 8.66 -22.84 9.79
C GLY A 185 8.28 -22.55 8.33
N ARG A 186 9.31 -22.38 7.50
CA ARG A 186 9.18 -22.14 6.05
C ARG A 186 8.70 -23.39 5.30
N ASP A 187 9.00 -24.54 5.87
CA ASP A 187 8.51 -25.85 5.52
C ASP A 187 7.62 -26.31 6.68
N GLY A 188 6.34 -26.58 6.41
CA GLY A 188 5.35 -26.88 7.46
C GLY A 188 5.65 -28.18 8.23
N PRO A 189 4.78 -28.58 9.18
CA PRO A 189 5.07 -29.59 10.21
C PRO A 189 5.34 -31.04 9.72
N LEU A 190 5.42 -31.26 8.41
CA LEU A 190 5.62 -32.57 7.77
C LEU A 190 7.09 -32.88 7.42
N ILE A 191 8.03 -31.96 7.63
CA ILE A 191 9.48 -32.20 7.38
C ILE A 191 10.28 -32.46 8.67
N GLY A 192 9.69 -32.23 9.85
CA GLY A 192 10.34 -32.47 11.15
C GLY A 192 10.48 -33.93 11.57
N HIS A 193 9.83 -34.89 10.90
CA HIS A 193 9.73 -36.29 11.37
C HIS A 193 10.53 -37.33 10.57
N VAL A 194 11.32 -36.91 9.58
CA VAL A 194 12.04 -37.85 8.68
C VAL A 194 13.52 -37.99 9.03
N HIS A 195 14.06 -37.22 9.98
CA HIS A 195 15.50 -37.21 10.29
C HIS A 195 15.89 -37.69 11.70
N GLU A 196 14.97 -38.33 12.42
CA GLU A 196 15.20 -38.81 13.80
C GLU A 196 15.07 -40.34 13.96
N THR A 197 15.00 -41.09 12.86
CA THR A 197 14.71 -42.55 12.89
C THR A 197 15.62 -43.43 12.01
N GLU A 198 16.69 -42.89 11.41
CA GLU A 198 17.67 -43.65 10.59
C GLU A 198 19.14 -43.45 11.03
N THR A 199 19.38 -43.53 12.33
CA THR A 199 20.71 -43.78 12.91
C THR A 199 20.57 -44.83 14.04
N THR A 200 20.21 -46.08 13.73
CA THR A 200 21.18 -47.09 13.24
C THR A 200 22.44 -47.04 14.12
N ALA A 201 22.54 -47.71 15.27
CA ALA A 201 22.11 -49.07 15.59
C ALA A 201 22.72 -50.15 14.65
N THR A 202 24.05 -50.15 14.47
CA THR A 202 24.93 -51.35 14.41
C THR A 202 26.37 -51.02 13.98
N ALA A 203 27.35 -51.22 14.88
CA ALA A 203 28.76 -51.62 14.64
C ALA A 203 29.53 -51.62 15.98
N THR A 204 29.76 -52.78 16.62
CA THR A 204 31.07 -53.50 16.62
C THR A 204 32.16 -52.71 17.37
N ASP A 205 32.42 -52.95 18.67
CA ASP A 205 33.12 -54.10 19.29
C ASP A 205 34.64 -54.18 19.00
N ARG A 206 35.41 -54.42 20.08
CA ARG A 206 36.84 -54.79 20.23
C ARG A 206 38.03 -53.80 20.10
N HIS A 207 38.71 -53.70 21.26
CA HIS A 207 40.16 -53.85 21.55
C HIS A 207 41.20 -52.73 21.32
N ASP A 208 41.82 -52.33 22.44
CA ASP A 208 43.26 -52.05 22.70
C ASP A 208 44.06 -51.04 21.81
N SER A 209 45.11 -50.34 22.28
CA SER A 209 46.02 -50.60 23.43
C SER A 209 46.83 -49.35 23.83
N PHE A 210 47.29 -49.26 25.10
CA PHE A 210 48.43 -48.47 25.65
C PHE A 210 48.39 -46.92 25.49
N GLU A 211 48.62 -46.11 26.52
CA GLU A 211 49.82 -46.05 27.38
C GLU A 211 49.50 -45.64 28.85
N LYS A 212 50.45 -45.87 29.77
CA LYS A 212 50.26 -45.88 31.23
C LYS A 212 51.23 -44.91 31.94
N ARG A 213 50.76 -44.18 32.97
CA ARG A 213 51.52 -44.04 34.24
C ARG A 213 50.70 -43.54 35.43
N GLU A 214 50.95 -44.19 36.56
CA GLU A 214 50.36 -43.90 37.88
C GLU A 214 51.00 -42.67 38.55
N THR A 215 50.23 -41.96 39.38
CA THR A 215 50.68 -41.50 40.71
C THR A 215 49.53 -41.63 41.71
N HIS A 216 49.81 -42.24 42.86
CA HIS A 216 48.85 -42.58 43.91
C HIS A 216 48.60 -41.43 44.90
N GLU A 217 47.40 -41.47 45.48
CA GLU A 217 47.00 -41.16 46.87
C GLU A 217 47.56 -39.95 47.65
N LEU A 218 46.60 -39.12 48.07
CA LEU A 218 46.27 -38.77 49.46
C LEU A 218 47.30 -39.12 50.57
N ALA A 219 47.67 -38.08 51.33
CA ALA A 219 47.99 -38.14 52.76
C ALA A 219 47.33 -36.92 53.44
#